data_AF-A0A399YT20-F1
#
_entry.id   AF-A0A399YT20-F1
#
_cell.length_a   1.000
_cell.length_b   1.000
_cell.length_c   1.000
_cell.angle_alpha   90.00
_cell.angle_beta   90.00
_cell.angle_gamma   90.00
#
_symmetry.space_group_name_H-M   'P 1'
#
loop_
_entity.id
_entity.type
_entity.pdbx_description
1 polymer ?
#
loop_
_entity_poly.entity_id
_entity_poly.type
_entity_poly.pdbx_seq_one_letter_code
_entity_poly.pdbx_strand_id
1 'polypeptide(L)'
;MSLQVTLSDDVNSREITAQVRALRWRIGMRAPYDVMAPAAECEVVLRNADGSASPALDEDGLLDPGVEVSITRLTDTGTQGFFAGRIVEAVPDAGGRGRRQTRLIAHSSDVWLDGVMVRVPVMANVRSDALLDAVLDVPPLDQLTRSLDTGVQTFAYAGDQWGGGIRAVNAVRQIVEAERGRFFTTRGGVMRFLARDALASSPTPDATFDRIAEKMELFHGADVINTVRVHVRPRALGTAGSTLWTLASAQKVRASGSLRLVVPMRDAQGRRAGATSVITPVPVTDYSANTAPDGSGTDVTASLSVTVLALEGSAAKLKFTNSSGSPIYVLAGAKLRGTPLLGGQPVVIEAVDSTSAAKYGPRLLEIDAALIDSLDDADQTAALELARRAEPVTNVRTLTLSERVRYDDALALTLFDAIRVIDTHSGVDAVYWIVGEAHEVTQGGARHTVTWTLEPVG
;
A
#
# COMPACT_ATOMS: atom_id res chain seq x y z
N MET A 1 -20.80 18.38 21.90
CA MET A 1 -20.12 18.08 20.63
C MET A 1 -21.00 17.12 19.85
N SER A 2 -21.31 17.42 18.58
CA SER A 2 -22.13 16.53 17.74
C SER A 2 -21.27 15.90 16.65
N LEU A 3 -20.76 14.70 16.92
CA LEU A 3 -20.34 13.80 15.85
C LEU A 3 -21.60 13.28 15.16
N GLN A 4 -21.58 13.23 13.84
CA GLN A 4 -22.62 12.67 13.00
C GLN A 4 -22.08 11.42 12.32
N VAL A 5 -22.85 10.34 12.37
CA VAL A 5 -22.50 9.07 11.71
C VAL A 5 -23.52 8.79 10.64
N THR A 6 -23.05 8.64 9.41
CA THR A 6 -23.89 8.49 8.23
C THR A 6 -23.50 7.23 7.47
N LEU A 7 -24.51 6.46 7.05
CA LEU A 7 -24.40 5.37 6.10
C LEU A 7 -24.85 5.87 4.73
N SER A 8 -24.13 5.50 3.68
CA SER A 8 -24.53 5.86 2.32
C SER A 8 -24.07 4.85 1.28
N ASP A 9 -24.91 4.65 0.27
CA ASP A 9 -24.54 4.02 -1.00
C ASP A 9 -24.77 5.01 -2.16
N ASP A 10 -24.75 4.52 -3.40
CA ASP A 10 -24.93 5.37 -4.59
C ASP A 10 -26.35 5.99 -4.71
N VAL A 11 -27.33 5.52 -3.92
CA VAL A 11 -28.76 5.85 -4.04
C VAL A 11 -29.36 6.40 -2.74
N ASN A 12 -28.99 5.82 -1.61
CA ASN A 12 -29.59 6.03 -0.29
C ASN A 12 -28.55 6.60 0.68
N SER A 13 -29.03 7.39 1.64
CA SER A 13 -28.24 7.86 2.77
C SER A 13 -29.08 7.89 4.04
N ARG A 14 -28.49 7.45 5.16
CA ARG A 14 -29.14 7.39 6.48
C ARG A 14 -28.20 7.84 7.58
N GLU A 15 -28.61 8.86 8.32
CA GLU A 15 -27.95 9.24 9.56
C GLU A 15 -28.35 8.29 10.69
N ILE A 16 -27.36 7.69 11.36
CA ILE A 16 -27.56 6.73 12.44
C ILE A 16 -27.09 7.24 13.80
N THR A 17 -26.68 8.52 13.90
CA THR A 17 -26.09 9.14 15.10
C THR A 17 -26.88 8.85 16.38
N ALA A 18 -28.21 8.97 16.35
CA ALA A 18 -29.07 8.76 17.52
C ALA A 18 -29.05 7.30 18.05
N GLN A 19 -28.65 6.33 17.22
CA GLN A 19 -28.55 4.92 17.59
C GLN A 19 -27.16 4.57 18.14
N VAL A 20 -26.15 5.40 17.91
CA VAL A 20 -24.76 5.14 18.29
C VAL A 20 -24.60 5.15 19.81
N ARG A 21 -24.02 4.07 20.34
CA ARG A 21 -23.67 3.90 21.76
C ARG A 21 -22.19 4.11 22.04
N ALA A 22 -21.36 3.66 21.11
CA ALA A 22 -19.92 3.85 21.14
C ALA A 22 -19.36 3.88 19.72
N LEU A 23 -18.27 4.63 19.55
CA LEU A 23 -17.47 4.66 18.33
C LEU A 23 -16.02 4.42 18.72
N ARG A 24 -15.33 3.60 17.94
CA ARG A 24 -13.89 3.43 18.05
C ARG A 24 -13.32 3.42 16.65
N TRP A 25 -12.36 4.28 16.36
CA TRP A 25 -11.66 4.22 15.08
C TRP A 25 -10.19 4.56 15.24
N ARG A 26 -9.39 4.09 14.29
CA ARG A 26 -7.96 4.39 14.22
C ARG A 26 -7.55 4.60 12.77
N ILE A 27 -6.76 5.65 12.52
CA ILE A 27 -6.11 5.91 11.23
C ILE A 27 -4.59 6.12 11.43
N GLY A 28 -3.82 5.99 10.36
CA GLY A 28 -2.38 6.23 10.34
C GLY A 28 -1.51 5.07 10.84
N MET A 29 -0.23 5.37 11.04
CA MET A 29 0.84 4.44 11.39
C MET A 29 0.61 3.73 12.73
N ARG A 30 1.17 2.52 12.90
CA ARG A 30 1.06 1.75 14.16
C ARG A 30 2.22 2.08 15.11
N ALA A 31 3.36 2.42 14.56
CA ALA A 31 4.57 2.78 15.27
C ALA A 31 5.27 3.98 14.61
N PRO A 32 6.13 4.70 15.35
CA PRO A 32 7.04 5.67 14.73
C PRO A 32 7.91 4.98 13.68
N TYR A 33 8.24 5.72 12.61
CA TYR A 33 9.06 5.30 11.47
C TYR A 33 8.44 4.23 10.56
N ASP A 34 7.18 3.82 10.79
CA ASP A 34 6.42 3.05 9.81
C ASP A 34 6.29 3.87 8.51
N VAL A 35 6.62 3.27 7.37
CA VAL A 35 6.52 3.91 6.05
C VAL A 35 5.13 3.79 5.43
N MET A 36 4.31 2.86 5.92
CA MET A 36 2.99 2.58 5.37
C MET A 36 2.00 2.26 6.50
N ALA A 37 0.90 3.00 6.53
CA ALA A 37 -0.18 2.74 7.46
C ALA A 37 -0.98 1.50 7.02
N PRO A 38 -1.48 0.69 7.97
CA PRO A 38 -2.53 -0.26 7.64
C PRO A 38 -3.82 0.48 7.29
N ALA A 39 -4.77 -0.25 6.70
CA ALA A 39 -6.12 0.26 6.52
C ALA A 39 -6.69 0.74 7.87
N ALA A 40 -7.36 1.89 7.82
CA ALA A 40 -8.05 2.44 8.96
C ALA A 40 -9.21 1.51 9.36
N GLU A 41 -9.40 1.36 10.66
CA GLU A 41 -10.40 0.47 11.24
C GLU A 41 -11.39 1.29 12.05
N CYS A 42 -12.67 1.01 11.90
CA CYS A 42 -13.75 1.63 12.66
C CYS A 42 -14.74 0.57 13.17
N GLU A 43 -15.10 0.67 14.44
CA GLU A 43 -16.18 -0.06 15.07
C GLU A 43 -17.27 0.93 15.52
N VAL A 44 -18.48 0.73 15.03
CA VAL A 44 -19.69 1.47 15.44
C VAL A 44 -20.61 0.52 16.21
N VAL A 45 -20.88 0.83 17.47
CA VAL A 45 -21.84 0.05 18.28
C VAL A 45 -23.18 0.76 18.29
N LEU A 46 -24.19 0.12 17.71
CA LEU A 46 -25.55 0.63 17.61
C LEU A 46 -26.45 0.01 18.67
N ARG A 47 -27.42 0.79 19.15
CA ARG A 47 -28.57 0.29 19.90
C ARG A 47 -29.52 -0.40 18.93
N ASN A 48 -29.87 -1.65 19.20
CA ASN A 48 -30.75 -2.46 18.38
C ASN A 48 -31.92 -3.04 19.20
N ALA A 49 -32.59 -2.19 19.99
CA ALA A 49 -33.60 -2.65 20.94
C ALA A 49 -34.92 -3.07 20.27
N ASP A 50 -35.23 -2.49 19.12
CA ASP A 50 -36.43 -2.63 18.30
C ASP A 50 -36.20 -3.45 17.02
N GLY A 51 -34.96 -3.89 16.76
CA GLY A 51 -34.60 -4.64 15.55
C GLY A 51 -34.16 -3.76 14.37
N SER A 52 -34.28 -2.43 14.47
CA SER A 52 -34.00 -1.49 13.37
C SER A 52 -32.54 -1.46 12.90
N ALA A 53 -31.61 -1.94 13.72
CA ALA A 53 -30.19 -2.04 13.37
C ALA A 53 -29.79 -3.50 13.05
N SER A 54 -30.74 -4.34 12.63
CA SER A 54 -30.46 -5.73 12.22
C SER A 54 -30.38 -5.80 10.69
N PRO A 55 -29.26 -6.26 10.10
CA PRO A 55 -29.11 -6.30 8.64
C PRO A 55 -30.23 -7.08 7.93
N ALA A 56 -30.70 -8.18 8.50
CA ALA A 56 -31.78 -8.98 7.92
C ALA A 56 -33.16 -8.28 7.92
N LEU A 57 -33.31 -7.16 8.62
CA LEU A 57 -34.52 -6.35 8.71
C LEU A 57 -34.32 -4.95 8.10
N ASP A 58 -33.18 -4.72 7.47
CA ASP A 58 -32.79 -3.42 6.94
C ASP A 58 -33.31 -3.24 5.52
N GLU A 59 -34.47 -2.58 5.38
CA GLU A 59 -35.18 -2.47 4.10
C GLU A 59 -34.39 -1.67 3.03
N ASP A 60 -33.51 -0.76 3.46
CA ASP A 60 -32.67 0.07 2.58
C ASP A 60 -31.31 -0.59 2.26
N GLY A 61 -30.97 -1.71 2.90
CA GLY A 61 -29.71 -2.43 2.70
C GLY A 61 -28.46 -1.67 3.18
N LEU A 62 -28.61 -0.56 3.92
CA LEU A 62 -27.49 0.29 4.33
C LEU A 62 -26.58 -0.34 5.41
N LEU A 63 -26.96 -1.47 5.99
CA LEU A 63 -26.13 -2.26 6.90
C LEU A 63 -25.34 -3.36 6.19
N ASP A 64 -25.48 -3.53 4.88
CA ASP A 64 -24.79 -4.57 4.12
C ASP A 64 -23.29 -4.25 3.93
N PRO A 65 -22.45 -5.28 3.76
CA PRO A 65 -21.05 -5.09 3.40
C PRO A 65 -20.89 -4.29 2.11
N GLY A 66 -19.98 -3.32 2.12
CA GLY A 66 -19.68 -2.43 1.00
C GLY A 66 -20.31 -1.04 1.10
N VAL A 67 -21.32 -0.84 1.96
CA VAL A 67 -21.93 0.49 2.21
C VAL A 67 -20.92 1.41 2.88
N GLU A 68 -20.90 2.69 2.48
CA GLU A 68 -20.00 3.70 3.05
C GLU A 68 -20.43 4.11 4.45
N VAL A 69 -19.47 4.23 5.36
CA VAL A 69 -19.62 4.79 6.70
C VAL A 69 -18.75 6.03 6.80
N SER A 70 -19.37 7.17 7.11
CA SER A 70 -18.67 8.41 7.40
C SER A 70 -18.92 8.86 8.83
N ILE A 71 -17.86 9.31 9.51
CA ILE A 71 -17.94 10.00 10.78
C ILE A 71 -17.51 11.43 10.54
N THR A 72 -18.40 12.38 10.82
CA THR A 72 -18.13 13.81 10.65
C THR A 72 -18.37 14.53 11.97
N ARG A 73 -17.60 15.59 12.20
CA ARG A 73 -17.84 16.55 13.28
C ARG A 73 -18.53 17.76 12.69
N LEU A 74 -19.65 18.15 13.30
CA LEU A 74 -20.29 19.43 13.02
C LEU A 74 -19.61 20.52 13.85
N THR A 75 -19.19 21.59 13.19
CA THR A 75 -18.64 22.82 13.79
C THR A 75 -19.49 24.00 13.35
N ASP A 76 -19.39 25.13 14.07
CA ASP A 76 -20.12 26.35 13.71
C ASP A 76 -19.77 26.87 12.30
N THR A 77 -18.62 26.47 11.77
CA THR A 77 -18.07 26.89 10.48
C THR A 77 -18.18 25.84 9.36
N GLY A 78 -18.72 24.65 9.64
CA GLY A 78 -18.86 23.58 8.65
C GLY A 78 -18.69 22.15 9.20
N THR A 79 -18.54 21.18 8.31
CA THR A 79 -18.30 19.77 8.64
C THR A 79 -16.82 19.41 8.51
N GLN A 80 -16.30 18.63 9.45
CA GLN A 80 -14.95 18.07 9.40
C GLN A 80 -15.04 16.54 9.39
N GLY A 81 -14.45 15.88 8.40
CA GLY A 81 -14.38 14.42 8.35
C GLY A 81 -13.42 13.86 9.41
N PHE A 82 -13.79 12.77 10.06
CA PHE A 82 -12.98 12.03 11.05
C PHE A 82 -12.69 10.60 10.62
N PHE A 83 -13.58 10.01 9.83
CA PHE A 83 -13.40 8.69 9.24
C PHE A 83 -14.26 8.58 7.99
N ALA A 84 -13.72 7.91 6.97
CA ALA A 84 -14.45 7.46 5.80
C ALA A 84 -13.99 6.03 5.45
N GLY A 85 -14.93 5.13 5.27
CA GLY A 85 -14.66 3.73 4.97
C GLY A 85 -15.92 2.99 4.56
N ARG A 86 -15.84 1.66 4.44
CA ARG A 86 -16.96 0.81 4.05
C ARG A 86 -17.18 -0.30 5.06
N ILE A 87 -18.44 -0.68 5.28
CA ILE A 87 -18.81 -1.80 6.13
C ILE A 87 -18.18 -3.08 5.58
N VAL A 88 -17.42 -3.77 6.42
CA VAL A 88 -16.88 -5.11 6.15
C VAL A 88 -17.83 -6.16 6.73
N GLU A 89 -18.35 -5.89 7.93
CA GLU A 89 -19.19 -6.82 8.66
C GLU A 89 -20.17 -6.08 9.57
N ALA A 90 -21.41 -6.56 9.63
CA ALA A 90 -22.41 -6.12 10.60
C ALA A 90 -22.87 -7.30 11.46
N VAL A 91 -22.61 -7.21 12.76
CA VAL A 91 -22.82 -8.31 13.72
C VAL A 91 -23.89 -7.91 14.74
N PRO A 92 -25.16 -8.33 14.56
CA PRO A 92 -26.21 -8.11 15.54
C PRO A 92 -26.13 -9.14 16.68
N ASP A 93 -26.40 -8.71 17.91
CA ASP A 93 -26.57 -9.62 19.05
C ASP A 93 -27.83 -10.49 18.87
N ALA A 94 -27.68 -11.81 19.01
CA ALA A 94 -28.81 -12.72 18.96
C ALA A 94 -29.59 -12.77 20.29
N GLY A 95 -30.93 -12.83 20.19
CA GLY A 95 -31.83 -13.15 21.30
C GLY A 95 -32.43 -11.94 22.04
N GLY A 96 -33.74 -12.00 22.30
CA GLY A 96 -34.52 -10.88 22.85
C GLY A 96 -34.19 -10.46 24.28
N ARG A 97 -33.26 -11.11 24.99
CA ARG A 97 -32.85 -10.74 26.37
C ARG A 97 -31.36 -10.35 26.49
N GLY A 98 -30.63 -10.31 25.37
CA GLY A 98 -29.22 -9.92 25.33
C GLY A 98 -29.01 -8.40 25.41
N ARG A 99 -27.79 -7.94 25.11
CA ARG A 99 -27.46 -6.50 25.09
C ARG A 99 -28.22 -5.73 24.02
N ARG A 100 -28.77 -6.43 23.00
CA ARG A 100 -29.56 -5.87 21.89
C ARG A 100 -28.78 -4.74 21.21
N GLN A 101 -27.55 -5.06 20.80
CA GLN A 101 -26.67 -4.16 20.07
C GLN A 101 -26.32 -4.75 18.71
N THR A 102 -25.92 -3.87 17.79
CA THR A 102 -25.29 -4.27 16.53
C THR A 102 -23.93 -3.62 16.44
N ARG A 103 -22.91 -4.41 16.12
CA ARG A 103 -21.56 -3.93 15.86
C ARG A 103 -21.34 -3.85 14.35
N LEU A 104 -21.05 -2.66 13.85
CA LEU A 104 -20.58 -2.46 12.48
C LEU A 104 -19.06 -2.34 12.51
N ILE A 105 -18.40 -3.15 11.70
CA ILE A 105 -16.96 -3.10 11.46
C ILE A 105 -16.77 -2.52 10.07
N ALA A 106 -16.07 -1.41 9.97
CA ALA A 106 -15.80 -0.72 8.71
C ALA A 106 -14.31 -0.45 8.54
N HIS A 107 -13.80 -0.62 7.33
CA HIS A 107 -12.40 -0.32 6.98
C HIS A 107 -12.33 0.77 5.92
N SER A 108 -11.25 1.55 5.89
CA SER A 108 -10.99 2.44 4.77
C SER A 108 -10.74 1.66 3.47
N SER A 109 -10.97 2.32 2.33
CA SER A 109 -10.99 1.66 1.02
C SER A 109 -9.62 1.13 0.54
N ASP A 110 -8.52 1.57 1.14
CA ASP A 110 -7.18 1.03 0.88
C ASP A 110 -7.00 -0.43 1.33
N VAL A 111 -7.98 -1.01 2.05
CA VAL A 111 -8.05 -2.47 2.27
C VAL A 111 -8.07 -3.26 0.96
N TRP A 112 -8.53 -2.66 -0.14
CA TRP A 112 -8.55 -3.29 -1.47
C TRP A 112 -7.15 -3.55 -2.03
N LEU A 113 -6.12 -2.84 -1.54
CA LEU A 113 -4.74 -3.01 -2.00
C LEU A 113 -4.23 -4.45 -1.80
N ASP A 114 -4.71 -5.16 -0.78
CA ASP A 114 -4.30 -6.56 -0.55
C ASP A 114 -4.93 -7.55 -1.54
N GLY A 115 -6.10 -7.20 -2.09
CA GLY A 115 -6.85 -8.04 -3.03
C GLY A 115 -6.47 -7.85 -4.50
N VAL A 116 -5.82 -6.73 -4.85
CA VAL A 116 -5.57 -6.37 -6.26
C VAL A 116 -4.18 -6.79 -6.71
N MET A 117 -4.12 -7.53 -7.82
CA MET A 117 -2.88 -7.91 -8.48
C MET A 117 -2.51 -6.91 -9.56
N VAL A 118 -1.37 -6.24 -9.39
CA VAL A 118 -0.85 -5.19 -10.28
C VAL A 118 0.18 -5.77 -11.23
N ARG A 119 0.09 -5.33 -12.49
CA ARG A 119 0.96 -5.74 -13.59
C ARG A 119 1.27 -4.51 -14.43
N VAL A 120 2.43 -3.92 -14.18
CA VAL A 120 2.94 -2.79 -14.97
C VAL A 120 4.02 -3.26 -15.94
N PRO A 121 4.18 -2.63 -17.11
CA PRO A 121 5.38 -2.82 -17.94
C PRO A 121 6.64 -2.45 -17.17
N VAL A 122 7.83 -2.85 -17.65
CA VAL A 122 9.07 -2.30 -17.09
C VAL A 122 9.07 -0.79 -17.31
N MET A 123 9.06 -0.03 -16.22
CA MET A 123 9.15 1.43 -16.26
C MET A 123 10.60 1.81 -16.00
N ALA A 124 11.16 2.67 -16.85
CA ALA A 124 12.55 3.12 -16.73
C ALA A 124 12.61 4.60 -16.34
N ASN A 125 13.59 4.98 -15.52
CA ASN A 125 13.76 6.35 -15.00
C ASN A 125 12.44 6.93 -14.44
N VAL A 126 11.76 6.14 -13.63
CA VAL A 126 10.44 6.46 -13.10
C VAL A 126 10.54 6.97 -11.68
N ARG A 127 9.89 8.09 -11.38
CA ARG A 127 9.82 8.66 -10.04
C ARG A 127 8.83 7.88 -9.17
N SER A 128 9.04 7.89 -7.85
CA SER A 128 8.24 7.08 -6.92
C SER A 128 6.74 7.38 -6.96
N ASP A 129 6.33 8.64 -7.08
CA ASP A 129 4.93 9.06 -7.23
C ASP A 129 4.32 8.61 -8.57
N ALA A 130 5.06 8.72 -9.68
CA ALA A 130 4.59 8.26 -10.98
C ALA A 130 4.42 6.73 -11.01
N LEU A 131 5.27 6.00 -10.30
CA LEU A 131 5.15 4.55 -10.14
C LEU A 131 3.99 4.18 -9.20
N LEU A 132 3.77 4.92 -8.11
CA LEU A 132 2.60 4.75 -7.26
C LEU A 132 1.30 5.01 -8.04
N ASP A 133 1.27 6.05 -8.85
CA ASP A 133 0.13 6.40 -9.71
C ASP A 133 -0.20 5.24 -10.65
N ALA A 134 0.82 4.69 -11.34
CA ALA A 134 0.65 3.53 -12.23
C ALA A 134 0.17 2.26 -11.50
N VAL A 135 0.56 2.06 -10.24
CA VAL A 135 0.09 0.93 -9.41
C VAL A 135 -1.37 1.12 -8.99
N LEU A 136 -1.75 2.36 -8.66
CA LEU A 136 -3.09 2.70 -8.21
C LEU A 136 -4.09 2.89 -9.37
N ASP A 137 -3.63 2.99 -10.61
CA ASP A 137 -4.48 3.08 -11.82
C ASP A 137 -5.12 1.75 -12.26
N VAL A 138 -4.90 0.67 -11.50
CA VAL A 138 -5.44 -0.66 -11.79
C VAL A 138 -6.84 -0.80 -11.16
N PRO A 139 -7.89 -1.13 -11.93
CA PRO A 139 -9.22 -1.32 -11.37
C PRO A 139 -9.29 -2.42 -10.29
N PRO A 140 -10.06 -2.22 -9.21
CA PRO A 140 -10.90 -1.05 -8.91
C PRO A 140 -10.19 0.08 -8.13
N LEU A 141 -8.85 0.06 -8.02
CA LEU A 141 -8.11 1.08 -7.27
C LEU A 141 -8.14 2.46 -7.95
N ASP A 142 -8.38 2.48 -9.26
CA ASP A 142 -8.54 3.69 -10.09
C ASP A 142 -9.71 4.58 -9.64
N GLN A 143 -10.68 4.01 -8.94
CA GLN A 143 -11.82 4.73 -8.37
C GLN A 143 -11.50 5.41 -7.04
N LEU A 144 -10.36 5.11 -6.42
CA LEU A 144 -10.01 5.63 -5.10
C LEU A 144 -9.34 7.00 -5.22
N THR A 145 -9.83 7.97 -4.45
CA THR A 145 -9.24 9.30 -4.40
C THR A 145 -7.81 9.23 -3.84
N ARG A 146 -6.86 9.84 -4.55
CA ARG A 146 -5.44 9.85 -4.17
C ARG A 146 -4.81 11.24 -4.28
N SER A 147 -3.83 11.49 -3.43
CA SER A 147 -3.00 12.71 -3.42
C SER A 147 -1.55 12.31 -3.18
N LEU A 148 -0.73 12.40 -4.23
CA LEU A 148 0.65 11.93 -4.20
C LEU A 148 1.59 13.13 -4.32
N ASP A 149 2.48 13.31 -3.33
CA ASP A 149 3.57 14.27 -3.45
C ASP A 149 4.50 13.89 -4.59
N THR A 150 5.19 14.89 -5.15
CA THR A 150 6.26 14.64 -6.11
C THR A 150 7.39 13.89 -5.41
N GLY A 151 7.71 12.69 -5.88
CA GLY A 151 8.75 11.86 -5.26
C GLY A 151 10.15 12.46 -5.40
N VAL A 152 11.04 12.18 -4.43
CA VAL A 152 12.46 12.56 -4.53
C VAL A 152 13.26 11.45 -5.20
N GLN A 153 12.90 10.19 -4.98
CA GLN A 153 13.58 9.04 -5.56
C GLN A 153 13.16 8.81 -7.02
N THR A 154 14.15 8.62 -7.88
CA THR A 154 13.94 8.11 -9.25
C THR A 154 14.51 6.70 -9.33
N PHE A 155 13.68 5.74 -9.74
CA PHE A 155 14.09 4.36 -9.96
C PHE A 155 14.52 4.17 -11.40
N ALA A 156 15.72 3.64 -11.62
CA ALA A 156 16.15 3.33 -12.98
C ALA A 156 15.25 2.30 -13.66
N TYR A 157 14.74 1.32 -12.88
CA TYR A 157 13.81 0.30 -13.35
C TYR A 157 12.82 -0.11 -12.26
N ALA A 158 11.56 -0.33 -12.66
CA ALA A 158 10.51 -0.92 -11.82
C ALA A 158 9.64 -1.90 -12.61
N GLY A 159 8.94 -2.79 -11.91
CA GLY A 159 8.05 -3.82 -12.50
C GLY A 159 8.76 -5.07 -13.03
N ASP A 160 10.09 -5.05 -13.13
CA ASP A 160 10.91 -6.13 -13.68
C ASP A 160 11.00 -7.37 -12.78
N GLN A 161 10.74 -7.23 -11.49
CA GLN A 161 10.76 -8.33 -10.51
C GLN A 161 9.36 -8.78 -10.06
N TRP A 162 8.30 -8.18 -10.61
CA TRP A 162 6.93 -8.43 -10.14
C TRP A 162 6.30 -9.70 -10.75
N GLY A 163 7.07 -10.54 -11.45
CA GLY A 163 6.59 -11.83 -11.95
C GLY A 163 5.38 -11.70 -12.88
N GLY A 164 4.39 -12.60 -12.65
CA GLY A 164 3.07 -12.51 -13.28
C GLY A 164 2.12 -11.55 -12.55
N GLY A 165 2.65 -10.57 -11.82
CA GLY A 165 1.93 -9.61 -11.00
C GLY A 165 2.34 -9.66 -9.53
N ILE A 166 2.21 -8.53 -8.86
CA ILE A 166 2.44 -8.33 -7.42
C ILE A 166 1.15 -7.82 -6.78
N ARG A 167 0.90 -8.11 -5.49
CA ARG A 167 -0.22 -7.45 -4.79
C ARG A 167 0.04 -5.95 -4.70
N ALA A 168 -0.98 -5.12 -4.91
CA ALA A 168 -0.84 -3.66 -4.90
C ALA A 168 -0.24 -3.17 -3.57
N VAL A 169 -0.67 -3.73 -2.44
CA VAL A 169 -0.11 -3.42 -1.11
C VAL A 169 1.41 -3.64 -1.04
N ASN A 170 1.91 -4.70 -1.67
CA ASN A 170 3.34 -5.01 -1.69
C ASN A 170 4.11 -4.12 -2.68
N ALA A 171 3.49 -3.76 -3.80
CA ALA A 171 4.07 -2.79 -4.73
C ALA A 171 4.21 -1.42 -4.07
N VAL A 172 3.13 -0.91 -3.47
CA VAL A 172 3.14 0.35 -2.71
C VAL A 172 4.20 0.31 -1.63
N ARG A 173 4.25 -0.78 -0.83
CA ARG A 173 5.28 -0.99 0.19
C ARG A 173 6.70 -0.87 -0.35
N GLN A 174 7.02 -1.59 -1.44
CA GLN A 174 8.35 -1.52 -2.07
C GLN A 174 8.71 -0.10 -2.52
N ILE A 175 7.73 0.66 -3.03
CA ILE A 175 7.94 2.04 -3.49
C ILE A 175 8.22 2.97 -2.31
N VAL A 176 7.39 2.91 -1.26
CA VAL A 176 7.51 3.82 -0.11
C VAL A 176 8.73 3.46 0.76
N GLU A 177 9.09 2.19 0.86
CA GLU A 177 10.33 1.74 1.52
C GLU A 177 11.57 2.23 0.80
N ALA A 178 11.57 2.21 -0.55
CA ALA A 178 12.67 2.71 -1.36
C ALA A 178 12.75 4.25 -1.39
N GLU A 179 11.62 4.95 -1.35
CA GLU A 179 11.59 6.42 -1.19
C GLU A 179 12.03 6.85 0.23
N ARG A 180 11.70 6.04 1.25
CA ARG A 180 11.57 6.45 2.67
C ARG A 180 10.44 7.47 2.93
N GLY A 181 9.41 7.44 2.08
CA GLY A 181 8.22 8.29 2.22
C GLY A 181 7.21 7.74 3.25
N ARG A 182 6.00 8.30 3.25
CA ARG A 182 4.86 7.83 4.06
C ARG A 182 3.64 7.63 3.19
N PHE A 183 2.96 6.49 3.33
CA PHE A 183 1.70 6.21 2.65
C PHE A 183 0.61 5.85 3.65
N PHE A 184 -0.52 6.56 3.59
CA PHE A 184 -1.63 6.39 4.54
C PHE A 184 -2.94 6.91 3.96
N THR A 185 -4.05 6.57 4.62
CA THR A 185 -5.37 7.12 4.30
C THR A 185 -5.72 8.24 5.28
N THR A 186 -6.13 9.39 4.74
CA THR A 186 -6.57 10.56 5.54
C THR A 186 -7.95 10.33 6.16
N ARG A 187 -8.36 11.19 7.10
CA ARG A 187 -9.72 11.18 7.69
C ARG A 187 -10.85 11.19 6.65
N GLY A 188 -10.61 11.77 5.48
CA GLY A 188 -11.58 11.86 4.37
C GLY A 188 -11.51 10.71 3.37
N GLY A 189 -10.75 9.64 3.64
CA GLY A 189 -10.66 8.48 2.74
C GLY A 189 -9.73 8.68 1.54
N VAL A 190 -8.96 9.76 1.49
CA VAL A 190 -7.96 10.00 0.42
C VAL A 190 -6.68 9.24 0.74
N MET A 191 -6.20 8.43 -0.20
CA MET A 191 -4.87 7.81 -0.14
C MET A 191 -3.79 8.88 -0.37
N ARG A 192 -2.97 9.12 0.65
CA ARG A 192 -1.94 10.15 0.67
C ARG A 192 -0.57 9.52 0.62
N PHE A 193 0.29 10.04 -0.25
CA PHE A 193 1.72 9.78 -0.25
C PHE A 193 2.49 11.06 0.05
N LEU A 194 3.31 11.03 1.11
CA LEU A 194 4.30 12.05 1.42
C LEU A 194 5.68 11.58 0.97
N ALA A 195 6.34 12.40 0.16
CA ALA A 195 7.73 12.15 -0.24
C ALA A 195 8.68 12.34 0.95
N ARG A 196 9.91 11.82 0.86
CA ARG A 196 10.82 11.80 2.03
C ARG A 196 11.21 13.19 2.54
N ASP A 197 11.23 14.18 1.66
CA ASP A 197 11.59 15.57 1.96
C ASP A 197 10.50 16.33 2.71
N ALA A 198 9.23 15.89 2.61
CA ALA A 198 8.13 16.42 3.41
C ALA A 198 8.39 16.30 4.93
N LEU A 199 9.21 15.31 5.33
CA LEU A 199 9.61 15.07 6.72
C LEU A 199 11.01 15.58 7.05
N ALA A 200 11.73 16.19 6.10
CA ALA A 200 13.12 16.59 6.27
C ALA A 200 13.29 17.96 6.93
N SER A 201 12.24 18.80 6.93
CA SER A 201 12.28 20.11 7.58
C SER A 201 11.91 20.02 9.06
N SER A 202 12.54 20.83 9.91
CA SER A 202 12.03 21.07 11.27
C SER A 202 10.81 22.00 11.16
N PRO A 203 9.58 21.49 11.33
CA PRO A 203 8.39 22.30 11.16
C PRO A 203 8.26 23.28 12.32
N THR A 204 7.58 24.39 12.07
CA THR A 204 7.01 25.17 13.18
C THR A 204 5.83 24.36 13.73
N PRO A 205 5.77 24.08 15.05
CA PRO A 205 4.67 23.31 15.61
C PRO A 205 3.33 24.04 15.42
N ASP A 206 2.33 23.32 14.93
CA ASP A 206 0.95 23.78 14.77
C ASP A 206 0.28 24.02 16.14
N ALA A 207 0.71 23.27 17.16
CA ALA A 207 0.27 23.43 18.53
C ALA A 207 1.33 23.02 19.56
N THR A 208 1.16 23.53 20.79
CA THR A 208 1.98 23.16 21.95
C THR A 208 1.12 22.56 23.04
N PHE A 209 1.53 21.40 23.55
CA PHE A 209 0.92 20.66 24.64
C PHE A 209 1.88 20.62 25.83
N ASP A 210 1.64 21.47 26.83
CA ASP A 210 2.44 21.58 28.06
C ASP A 210 1.68 21.01 29.27
N ARG A 211 2.12 19.86 29.79
CA ARG A 211 1.57 19.21 31.01
C ARG A 211 0.05 19.01 30.99
N ILE A 212 -0.51 18.76 29.80
CA ILE A 212 -1.96 18.60 29.61
C ILE A 212 -2.42 17.18 29.23
N ALA A 213 -1.49 16.24 29.12
CA ALA A 213 -1.80 14.84 28.81
C ALA A 213 -2.66 14.19 29.91
N GLU A 214 -3.74 13.50 29.55
CA GLU A 214 -4.42 12.59 30.49
C GLU A 214 -3.54 11.35 30.73
N LYS A 215 -2.92 10.85 29.67
CA LYS A 215 -1.94 9.77 29.72
C LYS A 215 -0.86 10.03 28.68
N MET A 216 0.38 9.71 29.04
CA MET A 216 1.53 9.80 28.15
C MET A 216 2.39 8.54 28.33
N GLU A 217 2.75 7.89 27.23
CA GLU A 217 3.69 6.78 27.24
C GLU A 217 5.02 7.25 26.67
N LEU A 218 6.08 7.08 27.46
CA LEU A 218 7.44 7.47 27.12
C LEU A 218 8.30 6.22 26.94
N PHE A 219 9.32 6.32 26.11
CA PHE A 219 10.39 5.34 26.03
C PHE A 219 11.74 6.04 25.97
N HIS A 220 12.76 5.36 26.49
CA HIS A 220 14.15 5.81 26.41
C HIS A 220 14.98 4.73 25.72
N GLY A 221 15.61 5.08 24.61
CA GLY A 221 16.53 4.20 23.89
C GLY A 221 15.92 2.96 23.23
N ALA A 222 14.58 2.85 23.17
CA ALA A 222 13.90 1.71 22.55
C ALA A 222 14.09 1.66 21.03
N ASP A 223 14.25 2.83 20.38
CA ASP A 223 14.35 2.98 18.94
C ASP A 223 15.80 3.10 18.43
N VAL A 224 16.79 2.86 19.30
CA VAL A 224 18.21 2.94 18.93
C VAL A 224 18.51 1.95 17.83
N ILE A 225 19.01 2.46 16.71
CA ILE A 225 19.56 1.72 15.59
C ILE A 225 20.96 2.23 15.34
N ASN A 226 21.95 1.33 15.46
CA ASN A 226 23.36 1.66 15.29
C ASN A 226 24.01 0.86 14.15
N THR A 227 23.23 0.05 13.46
CA THR A 227 23.63 -0.61 12.21
C THR A 227 22.46 -0.55 11.24
N VAL A 228 22.67 -0.01 10.05
CA VAL A 228 21.68 0.03 8.97
C VAL A 228 22.22 -0.74 7.78
N ARG A 229 21.43 -1.69 7.29
CA ARG A 229 21.73 -2.45 6.07
C ARG A 229 20.69 -2.16 5.01
N VAL A 230 21.15 -1.69 3.85
CA VAL A 230 20.30 -1.44 2.69
C VAL A 230 20.62 -2.45 1.60
N HIS A 231 19.64 -3.28 1.26
CA HIS A 231 19.76 -4.27 0.20
C HIS A 231 19.36 -3.64 -1.14
N VAL A 232 20.32 -3.53 -2.06
CA VAL A 232 20.07 -3.08 -3.44
C VAL A 232 20.17 -4.21 -4.43
N ARG A 233 19.49 -4.05 -5.56
CA ARG A 233 19.49 -5.02 -6.66
C ARG A 233 19.88 -4.32 -7.97
N PRO A 234 21.17 -4.20 -8.30
CA PRO A 234 21.60 -3.58 -9.55
C PRO A 234 21.01 -4.31 -10.76
N ARG A 235 20.68 -3.59 -11.83
CA ARG A 235 20.19 -4.16 -13.09
C ARG A 235 21.13 -3.85 -14.25
N ALA A 236 21.13 -4.72 -15.25
CA ALA A 236 21.82 -4.50 -16.52
C ALA A 236 20.95 -4.93 -17.70
N LEU A 237 21.05 -4.21 -18.82
CA LEU A 237 20.43 -4.64 -20.07
C LEU A 237 21.21 -5.82 -20.65
N GLY A 238 20.50 -6.87 -21.05
CA GLY A 238 21.08 -7.94 -21.86
C GLY A 238 20.99 -7.67 -23.35
N THR A 239 21.48 -8.62 -24.14
CA THR A 239 21.53 -8.49 -25.61
C THR A 239 20.14 -8.44 -26.23
N ALA A 240 19.91 -7.46 -27.10
CA ALA A 240 18.66 -7.35 -27.86
C ALA A 240 18.42 -8.59 -28.73
N GLY A 241 17.17 -9.05 -28.80
CA GLY A 241 16.79 -10.25 -29.56
C GLY A 241 17.07 -11.57 -28.86
N SER A 242 17.46 -11.55 -27.58
CA SER A 242 17.60 -12.76 -26.76
C SER A 242 16.26 -13.48 -26.62
N THR A 243 16.29 -14.82 -26.53
CA THR A 243 15.09 -15.61 -26.24
C THR A 243 14.69 -15.44 -24.78
N LEU A 244 13.45 -14.98 -24.56
CA LEU A 244 12.88 -14.71 -23.24
C LEU A 244 11.94 -15.83 -22.77
N TRP A 245 11.37 -16.59 -23.70
CA TRP A 245 10.47 -17.69 -23.40
C TRP A 245 10.45 -18.69 -24.55
N THR A 246 10.22 -19.96 -24.23
CA THR A 246 10.03 -21.05 -25.19
C THR A 246 8.87 -21.95 -24.77
N LEU A 247 8.06 -22.36 -25.73
CA LEU A 247 6.96 -23.29 -25.53
C LEU A 247 7.49 -24.72 -25.35
N ALA A 248 7.22 -25.33 -24.19
CA ALA A 248 7.76 -26.64 -23.83
C ALA A 248 7.10 -27.80 -24.60
N SER A 249 5.81 -27.70 -24.89
CA SER A 249 5.03 -28.75 -25.58
C SER A 249 4.02 -28.15 -26.52
N ALA A 250 3.70 -28.87 -27.59
CA ALA A 250 2.79 -28.38 -28.61
C ALA A 250 1.40 -28.05 -28.04
N GLN A 251 0.80 -26.96 -28.49
CA GLN A 251 -0.50 -26.47 -28.00
C GLN A 251 -1.52 -26.43 -29.12
N LYS A 252 -2.70 -26.99 -28.85
CA LYS A 252 -3.82 -26.99 -29.80
C LYS A 252 -4.53 -25.63 -29.79
N VAL A 253 -4.68 -25.04 -30.97
CA VAL A 253 -5.55 -23.88 -31.20
C VAL A 253 -6.76 -24.35 -31.99
N ARG A 254 -7.97 -24.09 -31.47
CA ARG A 254 -9.23 -24.49 -32.12
C ARG A 254 -9.37 -23.83 -33.50
N ALA A 255 -10.13 -24.47 -34.39
CA ALA A 255 -10.53 -23.90 -35.67
C ALA A 255 -11.15 -22.52 -35.48
N SER A 256 -10.77 -21.54 -36.31
CA SER A 256 -11.21 -20.14 -36.23
C SER A 256 -11.13 -19.53 -34.82
N GLY A 257 -10.22 -20.05 -33.98
CA GLY A 257 -10.14 -19.76 -32.56
C GLY A 257 -8.86 -19.03 -32.17
N SER A 258 -8.78 -18.65 -30.89
CA SER A 258 -7.55 -18.12 -30.32
C SER A 258 -7.19 -18.77 -28.98
N LEU A 259 -5.90 -18.84 -28.71
CA LEU A 259 -5.31 -19.27 -27.44
C LEU A 259 -4.55 -18.07 -26.86
N ARG A 260 -4.83 -17.72 -25.61
CA ARG A 260 -4.15 -16.63 -24.89
C ARG A 260 -3.28 -17.24 -23.79
N LEU A 261 -2.01 -16.85 -23.74
CA LEU A 261 -1.05 -17.31 -22.74
C LEU A 261 -0.43 -16.12 -22.02
N VAL A 262 -0.27 -16.23 -20.70
CA VAL A 262 0.61 -15.34 -19.91
C VAL A 262 1.93 -16.09 -19.74
N VAL A 263 2.99 -15.60 -20.37
CA VAL A 263 4.29 -16.29 -20.39
C VAL A 263 5.29 -15.56 -19.49
N PRO A 264 5.81 -16.20 -18.42
CA PRO A 264 6.88 -15.60 -17.62
C PRO A 264 8.19 -15.61 -18.42
N MET A 265 8.92 -14.51 -18.37
CA MET A 265 10.16 -14.32 -19.10
C MET A 265 11.37 -14.75 -18.27
N ARG A 266 12.37 -15.29 -18.98
CA ARG A 266 13.63 -15.79 -18.42
C ARG A 266 14.81 -15.31 -19.25
N ASP A 267 15.97 -15.20 -18.62
CA ASP A 267 17.23 -14.95 -19.31
C ASP A 267 17.79 -16.22 -19.98
N ALA A 268 18.93 -16.07 -20.66
CA ALA A 268 19.60 -17.17 -21.34
C ALA A 268 20.09 -18.30 -20.39
N GLN A 269 20.20 -18.01 -19.09
CA GLN A 269 20.57 -18.97 -18.04
C GLN A 269 19.34 -19.60 -17.38
N GLY A 270 18.13 -19.27 -17.84
CA GLY A 270 16.87 -19.78 -17.31
C GLY A 270 16.42 -19.10 -16.01
N ARG A 271 17.09 -18.02 -15.55
CA ARG A 271 16.67 -17.23 -14.39
C ARG A 271 15.53 -16.30 -14.79
N ARG A 272 14.67 -15.90 -13.85
CA ARG A 272 13.60 -14.92 -14.13
C ARG A 272 14.21 -13.59 -14.57
N ALA A 273 13.61 -12.95 -15.57
CA ALA A 273 14.06 -11.65 -16.05
C ALA A 273 12.88 -10.80 -16.49
N GLY A 274 13.01 -9.48 -16.29
CA GLY A 274 12.16 -8.50 -16.96
C GLY A 274 12.56 -8.35 -18.43
N ALA A 275 11.78 -7.58 -19.20
CA ALA A 275 12.23 -7.12 -20.51
C ALA A 275 11.77 -5.69 -20.75
N THR A 276 12.65 -4.87 -21.33
CA THR A 276 12.32 -3.49 -21.73
C THR A 276 11.60 -3.45 -23.08
N SER A 277 11.80 -4.47 -23.91
CA SER A 277 11.11 -4.61 -25.19
C SER A 277 11.00 -6.08 -25.59
N VAL A 278 9.98 -6.37 -26.40
CA VAL A 278 9.78 -7.69 -27.02
C VAL A 278 9.56 -7.53 -28.52
N ILE A 279 9.97 -8.54 -29.27
CA ILE A 279 9.83 -8.61 -30.73
C ILE A 279 8.55 -9.40 -31.01
N THR A 280 7.66 -8.83 -31.85
CA THR A 280 6.48 -9.56 -32.34
C THR A 280 6.93 -10.85 -33.01
N PRO A 281 6.45 -12.04 -32.56
CA PRO A 281 6.93 -13.30 -33.10
C PRO A 281 6.68 -13.41 -34.61
N VAL A 282 7.71 -13.82 -35.35
CA VAL A 282 7.67 -13.96 -36.80
C VAL A 282 7.45 -15.44 -37.18
N PRO A 283 6.55 -15.77 -38.12
CA PRO A 283 6.38 -17.14 -38.58
C PRO A 283 7.69 -17.76 -39.07
N VAL A 284 7.88 -19.06 -38.85
CA VAL A 284 9.08 -19.86 -39.16
C VAL A 284 10.32 -19.50 -38.34
N THR A 285 10.53 -18.23 -38.02
CA THR A 285 11.65 -17.77 -37.18
C THR A 285 11.40 -18.04 -35.71
N ASP A 286 10.19 -17.71 -35.24
CA ASP A 286 9.80 -17.74 -33.83
C ASP A 286 8.75 -18.80 -33.52
N TYR A 287 7.96 -19.22 -34.50
CA TYR A 287 6.97 -20.28 -34.31
C TYR A 287 6.67 -21.01 -35.61
N SER A 288 6.22 -22.24 -35.47
CA SER A 288 5.67 -23.07 -36.56
C SER A 288 4.38 -23.73 -36.10
N ALA A 289 3.49 -24.01 -37.04
CA ALA A 289 2.23 -24.69 -36.78
C ALA A 289 2.04 -25.88 -37.73
N ASN A 290 1.44 -26.95 -37.21
CA ASN A 290 1.23 -28.18 -37.96
C ASN A 290 -0.17 -28.77 -37.66
N THR A 291 -0.68 -29.62 -38.54
CA THR A 291 -1.94 -30.35 -38.30
C THR A 291 -1.80 -31.47 -37.26
N ALA A 292 -0.57 -31.92 -36.96
CA ALA A 292 -0.25 -32.88 -35.90
C ALA A 292 0.67 -32.25 -34.83
N PRO A 293 0.52 -32.64 -33.54
CA PRO A 293 1.28 -32.04 -32.43
C PRO A 293 2.78 -32.38 -32.43
N ASP A 294 3.19 -33.46 -33.08
CA ASP A 294 4.57 -33.92 -33.21
C ASP A 294 5.28 -33.35 -34.45
N GLY A 295 4.59 -32.53 -35.26
CA GLY A 295 5.12 -31.96 -36.49
C GLY A 295 5.07 -32.90 -37.71
N SER A 296 4.51 -34.11 -37.58
CA SER A 296 4.44 -35.09 -38.68
C SER A 296 3.40 -34.79 -39.76
N GLY A 297 2.46 -33.88 -39.49
CA GLY A 297 1.40 -33.48 -40.40
C GLY A 297 1.81 -32.37 -41.37
N THR A 298 0.82 -31.70 -41.94
CA THR A 298 1.03 -30.60 -42.89
C THR A 298 1.43 -29.33 -42.17
N ASP A 299 2.45 -28.64 -42.68
CA ASP A 299 2.80 -27.29 -42.23
C ASP A 299 1.65 -26.32 -42.55
N VAL A 300 1.10 -25.71 -41.50
CA VAL A 300 0.01 -24.72 -41.55
C VAL A 300 0.41 -23.44 -40.83
N THR A 301 1.72 -23.16 -40.77
CA THR A 301 2.29 -21.97 -40.10
C THR A 301 1.67 -20.67 -40.61
N ALA A 302 1.36 -20.58 -41.90
CA ALA A 302 0.71 -19.41 -42.50
C ALA A 302 -0.72 -19.16 -42.00
N SER A 303 -1.39 -20.17 -41.43
CA SER A 303 -2.73 -20.06 -40.84
C SER A 303 -2.70 -19.65 -39.36
N LEU A 304 -1.51 -19.47 -38.78
CA LEU A 304 -1.32 -19.03 -37.40
C LEU A 304 -0.69 -17.64 -37.37
N SER A 305 -1.34 -16.72 -36.65
CA SER A 305 -0.73 -15.44 -36.27
C SER A 305 -0.51 -15.38 -34.76
N VAL A 306 0.63 -14.83 -34.35
CA VAL A 306 0.96 -14.62 -32.94
C VAL A 306 1.13 -13.13 -32.69
N THR A 307 0.42 -12.61 -31.69
CA THR A 307 0.43 -11.19 -31.32
C THR A 307 0.81 -11.05 -29.85
N VAL A 308 1.59 -10.03 -29.53
CA VAL A 308 1.87 -9.61 -28.15
C VAL A 308 0.77 -8.64 -27.74
N LEU A 309 -0.09 -9.05 -26.81
CA LEU A 309 -1.18 -8.22 -26.28
C LEU A 309 -0.68 -7.22 -25.24
N ALA A 310 0.29 -7.61 -24.42
CA ALA A 310 0.87 -6.76 -23.39
C ALA A 310 2.25 -7.28 -22.96
N LEU A 311 3.11 -6.35 -22.53
CA LEU A 311 4.35 -6.62 -21.81
C LEU A 311 4.18 -6.15 -20.37
N GLU A 312 4.22 -7.08 -19.42
CA GLU A 312 3.89 -6.88 -18.00
C GLU A 312 5.15 -7.07 -17.15
N GLY A 313 6.19 -6.30 -17.45
CA GLY A 313 7.43 -6.28 -16.68
C GLY A 313 8.30 -7.52 -16.91
N SER A 314 7.91 -8.62 -16.27
CA SER A 314 8.56 -9.94 -16.35
C SER A 314 7.68 -11.06 -16.91
N ALA A 315 6.51 -10.70 -17.43
CA ALA A 315 5.67 -11.58 -18.23
C ALA A 315 5.20 -10.89 -19.51
N ALA A 316 4.76 -11.68 -20.49
CA ALA A 316 4.09 -11.18 -21.68
C ALA A 316 2.75 -11.90 -21.89
N LYS A 317 1.74 -11.19 -22.37
CA LYS A 317 0.48 -11.77 -22.82
C LYS A 317 0.56 -12.04 -24.32
N LEU A 318 0.54 -13.31 -24.72
CA LEU A 318 0.56 -13.72 -26.13
C LEU A 318 -0.82 -14.20 -26.56
N LYS A 319 -1.23 -13.87 -27.78
CA LYS A 319 -2.43 -14.40 -28.43
C LYS A 319 -2.05 -15.08 -29.74
N PHE A 320 -2.34 -16.38 -29.79
CA PHE A 320 -2.22 -17.25 -30.95
C PHE A 320 -3.59 -17.30 -31.62
N THR A 321 -3.69 -16.95 -32.90
CA THR A 321 -4.96 -16.93 -33.65
C THR A 321 -4.85 -17.86 -34.85
N ASN A 322 -5.75 -18.84 -34.90
CA ASN A 322 -5.88 -19.76 -36.02
C ASN A 322 -6.96 -19.26 -36.99
N SER A 323 -6.59 -18.96 -38.22
CA SER A 323 -7.51 -18.53 -39.28
C SER A 323 -8.09 -19.68 -40.11
N SER A 324 -7.65 -20.92 -39.88
CA SER A 324 -8.14 -22.10 -40.61
C SER A 324 -9.42 -22.69 -40.00
N GLY A 325 -10.20 -23.38 -40.83
CA GLY A 325 -11.39 -24.10 -40.42
C GLY A 325 -11.12 -25.44 -39.70
N SER A 326 -9.85 -25.77 -39.45
CA SER A 326 -9.43 -26.98 -38.75
C SER A 326 -8.59 -26.63 -37.52
N PRO A 327 -8.54 -27.48 -36.49
CA PRO A 327 -7.61 -27.26 -35.39
C PRO A 327 -6.16 -27.36 -35.88
N ILE A 328 -5.29 -26.51 -35.34
CA ILE A 328 -3.85 -26.53 -35.62
C ILE A 328 -3.08 -26.65 -34.30
N TYR A 329 -1.85 -27.15 -34.37
CA TYR A 329 -0.95 -27.26 -33.24
C TYR A 329 0.21 -26.28 -33.41
N VAL A 330 0.39 -25.38 -32.45
CA VAL A 330 1.63 -24.61 -32.30
C VAL A 330 2.69 -25.58 -31.81
N LEU A 331 3.78 -25.75 -32.55
CA LEU A 331 4.80 -26.75 -32.21
C LEU A 331 5.64 -26.31 -31.00
N ALA A 332 6.19 -27.30 -30.29
CA ALA A 332 7.17 -27.06 -29.23
C ALA A 332 8.38 -26.27 -29.80
N GLY A 333 8.98 -25.43 -28.96
CA GLY A 333 10.08 -24.55 -29.36
C GLY A 333 9.65 -23.17 -29.89
N ALA A 334 8.34 -22.91 -30.03
CA ALA A 334 7.85 -21.55 -30.29
C ALA A 334 8.39 -20.58 -29.22
N LYS A 335 8.94 -19.43 -29.62
CA LYS A 335 9.72 -18.56 -28.75
C LYS A 335 9.25 -17.11 -28.78
N LEU A 336 9.50 -16.41 -27.67
CA LEU A 336 9.40 -14.95 -27.58
C LEU A 336 10.82 -14.40 -27.45
N ARG A 337 11.15 -13.37 -28.23
CA ARG A 337 12.46 -12.69 -28.19
C ARG A 337 12.30 -11.24 -27.74
N GLY A 338 13.36 -10.66 -27.18
CA GLY A 338 13.35 -9.27 -26.75
C GLY A 338 14.67 -8.81 -26.13
N THR A 339 14.63 -7.70 -25.39
CA THR A 339 15.78 -7.16 -24.66
C THR A 339 15.58 -7.42 -23.17
N PRO A 340 16.25 -8.42 -22.57
CA PRO A 340 16.06 -8.76 -21.17
C PRO A 340 16.66 -7.68 -20.25
N LEU A 341 16.01 -7.46 -19.12
CA LEU A 341 16.61 -6.76 -17.98
C LEU A 341 17.09 -7.81 -16.99
N LEU A 342 18.41 -7.90 -16.86
CA LEU A 342 19.10 -8.90 -16.06
C LEU A 342 19.30 -8.38 -14.63
N GLY A 343 18.81 -9.16 -13.66
CA GLY A 343 19.08 -8.89 -12.24
C GLY A 343 20.53 -9.23 -11.90
N GLY A 344 21.24 -8.27 -11.30
CA GLY A 344 22.54 -8.47 -10.68
C GLY A 344 22.44 -9.25 -9.38
N GLN A 345 23.59 -9.58 -8.79
CA GLN A 345 23.62 -10.10 -7.42
C GLN A 345 23.20 -8.99 -6.45
N PRO A 346 22.36 -9.30 -5.44
CA PRO A 346 22.06 -8.33 -4.39
C PRO A 346 23.35 -7.84 -3.73
N VAL A 347 23.45 -6.52 -3.55
CA VAL A 347 24.54 -5.89 -2.82
C VAL A 347 23.94 -5.29 -1.55
N VAL A 348 24.69 -5.34 -0.45
CA VAL A 348 24.29 -4.76 0.82
C VAL A 348 25.24 -3.64 1.15
N ILE A 349 24.70 -2.43 1.32
CA ILE A 349 25.42 -1.32 1.95
C ILE A 349 25.18 -1.41 3.44
N GLU A 350 26.24 -1.29 4.23
CA GLU A 350 26.20 -1.34 5.69
C GLU A 350 26.81 -0.05 6.26
N ALA A 351 26.01 0.68 7.04
CA ALA A 351 26.45 1.82 7.83
C ALA A 351 26.38 1.47 9.32
N VAL A 352 27.45 1.74 10.06
CA VAL A 352 27.57 1.39 11.49
C VAL A 352 28.06 2.58 12.29
N ASP A 353 27.36 2.89 13.37
CA ASP A 353 27.91 3.72 14.45
C ASP A 353 28.60 2.81 15.45
N SER A 354 29.93 2.69 15.31
CA SER A 354 30.74 1.82 16.17
C SER A 354 30.75 2.24 17.65
N THR A 355 30.57 3.54 17.94
CA THR A 355 30.55 4.06 19.31
C THR A 355 29.25 3.69 19.99
N SER A 356 28.13 3.90 19.31
CA SER A 356 26.80 3.49 19.79
C SER A 356 26.70 1.96 19.91
N ALA A 357 27.19 1.20 18.93
CA ALA A 357 27.19 -0.25 18.96
C ALA A 357 28.01 -0.82 20.14
N ALA A 358 29.16 -0.23 20.45
CA ALA A 358 29.97 -0.63 21.61
C ALA A 358 29.25 -0.36 22.94
N LYS A 359 28.45 0.71 23.02
CA LYS A 359 27.79 1.14 24.25
C LYS A 359 26.43 0.46 24.49
N TYR A 360 25.65 0.22 23.44
CA TYR A 360 24.27 -0.25 23.52
C TYR A 360 24.04 -1.66 22.93
N GLY A 361 25.11 -2.29 22.45
CA GLY A 361 25.06 -3.56 21.72
C GLY A 361 24.55 -3.38 20.28
N PRO A 362 24.68 -4.42 19.43
CA PRO A 362 24.26 -4.33 18.03
C PRO A 362 22.72 -4.21 17.91
N ARG A 363 22.28 -3.17 17.20
CA ARG A 363 20.88 -2.86 16.91
C ARG A 363 20.72 -2.62 15.41
N LEU A 364 20.27 -3.66 14.71
CA LEU A 364 20.18 -3.70 13.26
C LEU A 364 18.82 -3.23 12.74
N LEU A 365 18.84 -2.37 11.73
CA LEU A 365 17.72 -2.10 10.83
C LEU A 365 18.06 -2.65 9.43
N GLU A 366 17.21 -3.51 8.89
CA GLU A 366 17.30 -3.97 7.51
C GLU A 366 16.26 -3.23 6.65
N ILE A 367 16.70 -2.76 5.48
CA ILE A 367 15.88 -2.07 4.49
C ILE A 367 16.00 -2.85 3.18
N ASP A 368 14.92 -3.49 2.72
CA ASP A 368 14.85 -4.08 1.37
C ASP A 368 14.45 -3.01 0.37
N ALA A 369 15.46 -2.31 -0.15
CA ALA A 369 15.27 -1.31 -1.19
C ALA A 369 15.23 -1.97 -2.57
N ALA A 370 14.23 -2.84 -2.78
CA ALA A 370 14.10 -3.65 -3.98
C ALA A 370 14.15 -2.85 -5.29
N LEU A 371 13.70 -1.60 -5.28
CA LEU A 371 13.66 -0.69 -6.43
C LEU A 371 14.90 0.18 -6.58
N ILE A 372 15.77 0.27 -5.56
CA ILE A 372 17.03 1.02 -5.65
C ILE A 372 18.06 0.16 -6.39
N ASP A 373 18.73 0.80 -7.36
CA ASP A 373 19.83 0.23 -8.13
C ASP A 373 21.17 0.96 -7.89
N SER A 374 21.12 2.22 -7.46
CA SER A 374 22.28 3.05 -7.10
C SER A 374 22.82 2.70 -5.70
N LEU A 375 24.13 2.45 -5.61
CA LEU A 375 24.80 2.27 -4.32
C LEU A 375 24.89 3.59 -3.54
N ASP A 376 24.96 4.73 -4.22
CA ASP A 376 25.02 6.06 -3.59
C ASP A 376 23.70 6.40 -2.89
N ASP A 377 22.57 6.13 -3.53
CA ASP A 377 21.24 6.35 -2.94
C ASP A 377 21.02 5.45 -1.71
N ALA A 378 21.54 4.22 -1.76
CA ALA A 378 21.49 3.30 -0.64
C ALA A 378 22.38 3.74 0.53
N ASP A 379 23.57 4.26 0.26
CA ASP A 379 24.46 4.82 1.28
C ASP A 379 23.84 6.05 1.94
N GLN A 380 23.27 6.97 1.16
CA GLN A 380 22.57 8.14 1.69
C GLN A 380 21.37 7.75 2.57
N THR A 381 20.62 6.72 2.15
CA THR A 381 19.50 6.18 2.94
C THR A 381 20.00 5.57 4.26
N ALA A 382 21.08 4.79 4.23
CA ALA A 382 21.67 4.19 5.42
C ALA A 382 22.18 5.26 6.40
N ALA A 383 22.88 6.27 5.88
CA ALA A 383 23.39 7.39 6.66
C ALA A 383 22.27 8.22 7.31
N LEU A 384 21.17 8.47 6.58
CA LEU A 384 20.01 9.18 7.12
C LEU A 384 19.39 8.44 8.31
N GLU A 385 19.08 7.15 8.15
CA GLU A 385 18.45 6.36 9.22
C GLU A 385 19.36 6.21 10.45
N LEU A 386 20.68 6.09 10.22
CA LEU A 386 21.66 6.03 11.30
C LEU A 386 21.73 7.37 12.06
N ALA A 387 21.79 8.50 11.35
CA ALA A 387 21.86 9.82 11.96
C ALA A 387 20.66 10.12 12.88
N ARG A 388 19.46 9.61 12.53
CA ARG A 388 18.24 9.80 13.31
C ARG A 388 18.16 8.94 14.58
N ARG A 389 18.86 7.80 14.60
CA ARG A 389 18.55 6.71 15.54
C ARG A 389 19.77 6.12 16.26
N ALA A 390 20.98 6.58 15.97
CA ALA A 390 22.20 6.06 16.61
C ALA A 390 22.26 6.33 18.11
N GLU A 391 21.67 7.42 18.59
CA GLU A 391 21.72 7.80 20.02
C GLU A 391 20.40 7.52 20.74
N PRO A 392 20.41 7.10 22.01
CA PRO A 392 19.19 6.93 22.79
C PRO A 392 18.61 8.30 23.16
N VAL A 393 17.36 8.51 22.80
CA VAL A 393 16.59 9.69 23.19
C VAL A 393 15.37 9.25 23.99
N THR A 394 14.95 10.08 24.94
CA THR A 394 13.64 9.94 25.60
C THR A 394 12.59 10.57 24.70
N ASN A 395 11.65 9.77 24.20
CA ASN A 395 10.61 10.22 23.28
C ASN A 395 9.22 9.80 23.76
N VAL A 396 8.23 10.59 23.39
CA VAL A 396 6.82 10.29 23.61
C VAL A 396 6.35 9.34 22.52
N ARG A 397 5.84 8.16 22.91
CA ARG A 397 5.18 7.22 21.98
C ARG A 397 3.77 7.61 21.68
N THR A 398 3.03 7.82 22.76
CA THR A 398 1.60 8.07 22.72
C THR A 398 1.25 9.20 23.65
N LEU A 399 0.35 10.03 23.17
CA LEU A 399 -0.22 11.15 23.91
C LEU A 399 -1.74 11.00 23.87
N THR A 400 -2.36 10.82 25.04
CA THR A 400 -3.80 10.69 25.19
C THR A 400 -4.38 11.98 25.78
N LEU A 401 -5.39 12.50 25.09
CA LEU A 401 -6.14 13.70 25.46
C LEU A 401 -7.63 13.36 25.56
N SER A 402 -8.35 14.07 26.43
CA SER A 402 -9.80 13.97 26.56
C SER A 402 -10.46 15.33 26.73
N GLU A 403 -11.79 15.34 26.71
CA GLU A 403 -12.65 16.52 26.82
C GLU A 403 -12.33 17.49 27.97
N ARG A 404 -11.56 17.06 28.97
CA ARG A 404 -11.18 17.88 30.11
C ARG A 404 -10.04 18.87 29.81
N VAL A 405 -9.29 18.72 28.71
CA VAL A 405 -8.11 19.58 28.44
C VAL A 405 -7.87 19.83 26.93
N ARG A 406 -7.89 21.11 26.49
CA ARG A 406 -7.60 21.60 25.11
C ARG A 406 -8.07 20.69 23.97
N TYR A 407 -9.30 20.23 24.14
CA TYR A 407 -9.85 19.14 23.36
C TYR A 407 -10.25 19.55 21.93
N ASP A 408 -10.74 20.77 21.73
CA ASP A 408 -11.10 21.27 20.39
C ASP A 408 -9.88 21.48 19.49
N ASP A 409 -8.78 21.96 20.05
CA ASP A 409 -7.50 22.12 19.36
C ASP A 409 -6.95 20.76 18.92
N ALA A 410 -7.06 19.75 19.78
CA ALA A 410 -6.62 18.39 19.45
C ALA A 410 -7.42 17.79 18.28
N LEU A 411 -8.72 18.02 18.24
CA LEU A 411 -9.57 17.52 17.16
C LEU A 411 -9.33 18.21 15.81
N ALA A 412 -8.80 19.43 15.82
CA ALA A 412 -8.42 20.14 14.60
C ALA A 412 -7.18 19.50 13.93
N LEU A 413 -6.28 18.92 14.73
CA LEU A 413 -5.03 18.30 14.28
C LEU A 413 -5.23 16.86 13.82
N THR A 414 -4.42 16.38 12.89
CA THR A 414 -4.44 15.02 12.35
C THR A 414 -3.05 14.57 11.87
N LEU A 415 -3.02 13.48 11.10
CA LEU A 415 -1.81 12.83 10.62
C LEU A 415 -0.86 13.82 9.93
N PHE A 416 0.39 13.79 10.37
CA PHE A 416 1.51 14.63 9.93
C PHE A 416 1.37 16.13 10.20
N ASP A 417 0.47 16.54 11.10
CA ASP A 417 0.61 17.85 11.77
C ASP A 417 1.73 17.78 12.81
N ALA A 418 2.43 18.89 13.00
CA ALA A 418 3.55 19.03 13.92
C ALA A 418 3.08 19.56 15.27
N ILE A 419 3.44 18.87 16.36
CA ILE A 419 3.11 19.31 17.72
C ILE A 419 4.36 19.38 18.59
N ARG A 420 4.42 20.36 19.47
CA ARG A 420 5.44 20.41 20.53
C ARG A 420 4.85 19.84 21.81
N VAL A 421 5.53 18.87 22.39
CA VAL A 421 5.14 18.28 23.69
C VAL A 421 6.17 18.70 24.73
N ILE A 422 5.67 19.24 25.84
CA ILE A 422 6.48 19.67 26.98
C ILE A 422 6.00 18.91 28.22
N ASP A 423 6.91 18.16 28.83
CA ASP A 423 6.74 17.54 30.13
C ASP A 423 8.01 17.69 30.97
N THR A 424 7.96 18.63 31.91
CA THR A 424 9.08 18.93 32.81
C THR A 424 9.45 17.78 33.74
N HIS A 425 8.54 16.82 33.99
CA HIS A 425 8.84 15.69 34.87
C HIS A 425 9.75 14.66 34.21
N SER A 426 9.47 14.31 32.95
CA SER A 426 10.30 13.40 32.14
C SER A 426 11.45 14.10 31.41
N GLY A 427 11.46 15.44 31.39
CA GLY A 427 12.46 16.24 30.68
C GLY A 427 12.22 16.34 29.17
N VAL A 428 11.02 15.97 28.70
CA VAL A 428 10.66 16.09 27.29
C VAL A 428 10.32 17.54 26.95
N ASP A 429 10.98 18.04 25.92
CA ASP A 429 10.66 19.28 25.23
C ASP A 429 11.08 19.12 23.77
N ALA A 430 10.18 18.58 22.96
CA ALA A 430 10.48 18.19 21.59
C ALA A 430 9.27 18.33 20.66
N VAL A 431 9.55 18.40 19.36
CA VAL A 431 8.55 18.45 18.30
C VAL A 431 8.35 17.05 17.74
N TYR A 432 7.09 16.70 17.47
CA TYR A 432 6.65 15.41 16.98
C TYR A 432 5.69 15.57 15.81
N TRP A 433 5.75 14.63 14.88
CA TRP A 433 4.68 14.37 13.91
C TRP A 433 3.62 13.47 14.53
N ILE A 434 2.35 13.79 14.32
CA ILE A 434 1.26 12.84 14.62
C ILE A 434 1.24 11.78 13.52
N VAL A 435 1.78 10.60 13.75
CA VAL A 435 1.82 9.56 12.69
C VAL A 435 0.64 8.61 12.74
N GLY A 436 -0.09 8.56 13.86
CA GLY A 436 -1.32 7.79 14.00
C GLY A 436 -2.26 8.44 15.00
N GLU A 437 -3.56 8.21 14.85
CA GLU A 437 -4.57 8.66 15.80
C GLU A 437 -5.61 7.57 16.04
N ALA A 438 -6.04 7.44 17.29
CA ALA A 438 -7.12 6.56 17.70
C ALA A 438 -8.13 7.37 18.51
N HIS A 439 -9.40 7.19 18.20
CA HIS A 439 -10.50 7.84 18.89
C HIS A 439 -11.41 6.80 19.53
N GLU A 440 -11.82 7.09 20.77
CA GLU A 440 -12.81 6.31 21.48
C GLU A 440 -13.90 7.26 22.00
N VAL A 441 -15.12 7.06 21.53
CA VAL A 441 -16.31 7.77 21.96
C VAL A 441 -17.20 6.78 22.71
N THR A 442 -17.53 7.09 23.95
CA THR A 442 -18.32 6.24 24.84
C THR A 442 -19.46 7.03 25.48
N GLN A 443 -20.32 6.32 26.22
CA GLN A 443 -21.47 6.91 26.92
C GLN A 443 -22.41 7.69 26.01
N GLY A 444 -22.60 7.24 24.76
CA GLY A 444 -23.47 7.91 23.79
C GLY A 444 -22.97 9.30 23.37
N GLY A 445 -21.65 9.52 23.36
CA GLY A 445 -21.04 10.79 22.93
C GLY A 445 -20.61 11.71 24.06
N ALA A 446 -20.84 11.33 25.33
CA ALA A 446 -20.49 12.16 26.49
C ALA A 446 -19.02 12.03 26.96
N ARG A 447 -18.27 11.08 26.38
CA ARG A 447 -16.84 10.96 26.62
C ARG A 447 -16.13 10.56 25.34
N HIS A 448 -15.27 11.44 24.84
CA HIS A 448 -14.38 11.20 23.71
C HIS A 448 -12.93 11.39 24.15
N THR A 449 -12.15 10.34 23.94
CA THR A 449 -10.70 10.33 24.14
C THR A 449 -10.01 10.19 22.79
N VAL A 450 -8.97 10.98 22.55
CA VAL A 450 -8.06 10.83 21.40
C VAL A 450 -6.68 10.37 21.90
N THR A 451 -6.08 9.41 21.22
CA THR A 451 -4.72 8.96 21.47
C THR A 451 -3.90 9.07 20.20
N TRP A 452 -2.88 9.92 20.21
CA TRP A 452 -1.93 10.04 19.12
C TRP A 452 -0.77 9.08 19.29
N THR A 453 -0.26 8.58 18.17
CA THR A 453 1.04 7.92 18.03
C THR A 453 1.99 8.95 17.43
N LEU A 454 3.14 9.15 18.07
CA LEU A 454 4.06 10.25 17.74
C LEU A 454 5.39 9.73 17.19
N GLU A 455 5.93 10.44 16.20
CA GLU A 455 7.28 10.26 15.66
C GLU A 455 8.07 11.56 15.88
N PRO A 456 9.27 11.53 16.47
CA PRO A 456 10.04 12.74 16.70
C PRO A 456 10.44 13.40 15.38
N VAL A 457 10.45 14.73 15.36
CA VAL A 457 11.07 15.50 14.27
C VAL A 457 12.58 15.51 14.52
N GLY A 458 13.31 14.58 13.89
CA GLY A 458 14.75 14.46 14.07
C GLY A 458 15.28 13.23 13.39
#